data_AF-A0A6G4XQ34-F1
#
_entry.id   AF-A0A6G4XQ34-F1
#
_cell.length_a   1.000
_cell.length_b   1.000
_cell.length_c   1.000
_cell.angle_alpha   90.00
_cell.angle_beta   90.00
_cell.angle_gamma   90.00
#
_symmetry.space_group_name_H-M   'P 1'
#
loop_
_entity.id
_entity.type
_entity.pdbx_description
1 polymer ?
#
loop_
_entity_poly.entity_id
_entity_poly.type
_entity_poly.pdbx_seq_one_letter_code
_entity_poly.pdbx_strand_id
1 'polypeptide(L)'
;MTYDELVRAWSETGQDLLPLDEQDRLALECAREMAAAGGERAYQWAFGQVLMLPRTELAGGEVPEVVADAARAVRRASSAPDCAHEEHPFEESWVDLVDWLPDVLLMLADDSVEWLDNYDKGVWLCPRTVDGFAAMILQALRPGSAPDAPPLLPFADRRALDSLTAILEGYPELGTDIGAEVAEVGRRLRWADGPDRAGVVITAAALTWWDGTARSSEEAYGSLVQGFEAVLDGLGDPGCGHAEHPALPRWANLAVCLGIHLSSPGGRGVYERQGACLKNPPPLEPLLCPAFTASVAQDSLVRLRQMRAEPDPEGAA
;
A
#
# COMPACT_ATOMS: atom_id res chain seq x y z
N MET A 1 -5.91 -25.03 19.23
CA MET A 1 -4.94 -23.94 19.07
C MET A 1 -4.99 -23.11 20.32
N THR A 2 -3.85 -22.83 20.96
CA THR A 2 -3.77 -21.84 22.03
C THR A 2 -4.00 -20.43 21.46
N TYR A 3 -4.20 -19.43 22.32
CA TYR A 3 -4.36 -18.06 21.84
C TYR A 3 -3.07 -17.52 21.19
N ASP A 4 -1.90 -17.82 21.76
CA ASP A 4 -0.60 -17.47 21.19
C ASP A 4 -0.40 -18.08 19.79
N GLU A 5 -0.78 -19.34 19.61
CA GLU A 5 -0.73 -20.00 18.31
C GLU A 5 -1.67 -19.33 17.30
N LEU A 6 -2.84 -18.85 17.74
CA LEU A 6 -3.82 -18.15 16.90
C LEU A 6 -3.30 -16.77 16.48
N VAL A 7 -2.76 -15.97 17.41
CA VAL A 7 -2.17 -14.66 17.10
C VAL A 7 -1.01 -14.79 16.12
N ARG A 8 -0.15 -15.79 16.33
CA ARG A 8 0.93 -16.09 15.38
C ARG A 8 0.40 -16.47 14.01
N ALA A 9 -0.61 -17.33 13.93
CA ALA A 9 -1.20 -17.73 12.65
C ALA A 9 -1.82 -16.54 11.88
N TRP A 10 -2.42 -15.58 12.58
CA TRP A 10 -2.89 -14.33 11.97
C TRP A 10 -1.75 -13.48 11.41
N SER A 11 -0.67 -13.30 12.17
CA SER A 11 0.51 -12.57 11.72
C SER A 11 1.18 -13.26 10.51
N GLU A 12 1.39 -14.57 10.58
CA GLU A 12 1.95 -15.38 9.49
C GLU A 12 1.07 -15.35 8.23
N THR A 13 -0.25 -15.27 8.38
CA THR A 13 -1.18 -15.10 7.24
C THR A 13 -0.98 -13.74 6.56
N GLY A 14 -0.82 -12.65 7.32
CA GLY A 14 -0.52 -11.33 6.76
C GLY A 14 0.84 -11.24 6.05
N GLN A 15 1.79 -12.08 6.45
CA GLN A 15 3.14 -12.19 5.89
C GLN A 15 3.24 -13.22 4.75
N ASP A 16 2.12 -13.78 4.29
CA ASP A 16 2.06 -14.83 3.26
C ASP A 16 2.88 -16.10 3.60
N LEU A 17 3.07 -16.44 4.87
CA LEU A 17 3.90 -17.58 5.30
C LEU A 17 3.16 -18.93 5.36
N LEU A 18 1.82 -18.91 5.28
CA LEU A 18 0.97 -20.10 5.32
C LEU A 18 0.50 -20.55 3.91
N PRO A 19 0.06 -21.81 3.72
CA PRO A 19 -0.63 -22.22 2.50
C PRO A 19 -1.90 -21.39 2.21
N LEU A 20 -2.20 -21.13 0.93
CA LEU A 20 -3.31 -20.24 0.54
C LEU A 20 -4.67 -20.68 1.07
N ASP A 21 -4.95 -21.99 1.07
CA ASP A 21 -6.20 -22.57 1.57
C ASP A 21 -6.32 -22.43 3.10
N GLU A 22 -5.19 -22.50 3.81
CA GLU A 22 -5.14 -22.27 5.24
C GLU A 22 -5.36 -20.79 5.59
N GLN A 23 -4.75 -19.88 4.84
CA GLN A 23 -4.95 -18.43 5.00
C GLN A 23 -6.40 -18.03 4.78
N ASP A 24 -7.03 -18.49 3.69
CA ASP A 24 -8.43 -18.19 3.39
C ASP A 24 -9.36 -18.74 4.47
N ARG A 25 -9.09 -19.96 4.97
CA ARG A 25 -9.85 -20.56 6.07
C ARG A 25 -9.73 -19.73 7.36
N LEU A 26 -8.52 -19.31 7.73
CA LEU A 26 -8.28 -18.49 8.92
C LEU A 26 -8.99 -17.13 8.83
N ALA A 27 -8.91 -16.46 7.68
CA ALA A 27 -9.58 -15.18 7.45
C ALA A 27 -11.11 -15.30 7.54
N LEU A 28 -11.69 -16.38 6.99
CA LEU A 28 -13.13 -16.64 7.06
C LEU A 28 -13.59 -17.04 8.46
N GLU A 29 -12.82 -17.84 9.19
CA GLU A 29 -13.11 -18.19 10.58
C GLU A 29 -13.09 -16.95 11.47
N CYS A 30 -12.03 -16.13 11.35
CA CYS A 30 -11.92 -14.88 12.06
C CYS A 30 -13.06 -13.90 11.72
N ALA A 31 -13.47 -13.80 10.45
CA ALA A 31 -14.62 -12.98 10.06
C ALA A 31 -15.95 -13.45 10.69
N ARG A 32 -16.17 -14.78 10.76
CA ARG A 32 -17.38 -15.34 11.40
C ARG A 32 -17.40 -15.02 12.89
N GLU A 33 -16.28 -15.23 13.58
CA GLU A 33 -16.16 -14.91 15.00
C GLU A 33 -16.26 -13.40 15.25
N MET A 34 -15.65 -12.58 14.40
CA MET A 34 -15.78 -11.12 14.45
C MET A 34 -17.24 -10.66 14.30
N ALA A 35 -18.01 -11.24 13.38
CA ALA A 35 -19.42 -10.91 13.19
C ALA A 35 -20.32 -11.41 14.33
N ALA A 36 -19.95 -12.54 14.96
CA ALA A 36 -20.67 -13.11 16.09
C ALA A 36 -20.30 -12.43 17.43
N ALA A 37 -19.09 -11.91 17.55
CA ALA A 37 -18.57 -11.29 18.74
C ALA A 37 -19.24 -9.93 18.98
N GLY A 38 -20.12 -9.89 19.99
CA GLY A 38 -20.54 -8.66 20.64
C GLY A 38 -19.75 -8.41 21.93
N GLY A 39 -19.64 -7.15 22.35
CA GLY A 39 -19.08 -6.80 23.65
C GLY A 39 -17.55 -6.98 23.76
N GLU A 40 -17.09 -7.45 24.93
CA GLU A 40 -15.69 -7.34 25.39
C GLU A 40 -14.65 -8.14 24.57
N ARG A 41 -15.04 -9.04 23.65
CA ARG A 41 -14.11 -9.83 22.83
C ARG A 41 -14.07 -9.46 21.35
N ALA A 42 -14.88 -8.50 20.91
CA ALA A 42 -14.89 -8.06 19.52
C ALA A 42 -13.51 -7.55 19.07
N TYR A 43 -12.73 -6.97 19.99
CA TYR A 43 -11.38 -6.47 19.71
C TYR A 43 -10.44 -7.58 19.20
N GLN A 44 -10.48 -8.79 19.78
CA GLN A 44 -9.55 -9.87 19.46
C GLN A 44 -9.63 -10.23 17.97
N TRP A 45 -10.85 -10.41 17.48
CA TRP A 45 -11.10 -10.79 16.10
C TRP A 45 -10.93 -9.63 15.13
N ALA A 46 -11.30 -8.40 15.52
CA ALA A 46 -11.03 -7.22 14.71
C ALA A 46 -9.53 -7.01 14.50
N PHE A 47 -8.73 -7.14 15.55
CA PHE A 47 -7.27 -6.96 15.47
C PHE A 47 -6.61 -8.13 14.74
N GLY A 48 -7.10 -9.36 14.94
CA GLY A 48 -6.69 -10.52 14.15
C GLY A 48 -6.94 -10.32 12.65
N GLN A 49 -8.08 -9.76 12.25
CA GLN A 49 -8.34 -9.40 10.84
C GLN A 49 -7.43 -8.30 10.31
N VAL A 50 -7.02 -7.34 11.15
CA VAL A 50 -6.04 -6.32 10.75
C VAL A 50 -4.69 -6.98 10.44
N LEU A 51 -4.22 -7.91 11.28
CA LEU A 51 -2.98 -8.65 11.01
C LEU A 51 -3.02 -9.41 9.67
N MET A 52 -4.17 -9.97 9.32
CA MET A 52 -4.36 -10.74 8.07
C MET A 52 -4.75 -9.88 6.86
N LEU A 53 -4.94 -8.57 7.04
CA LEU A 53 -5.48 -7.69 6.02
C LEU A 53 -4.63 -7.64 4.74
N PRO A 54 -3.27 -7.66 4.79
CA PRO A 54 -2.45 -7.67 3.59
C PRO A 54 -2.77 -8.82 2.63
N ARG A 55 -3.04 -10.00 3.19
CA ARG A 55 -3.41 -11.19 2.41
C ARG A 55 -4.89 -11.18 2.02
N THR A 56 -5.75 -10.66 2.90
CA THR A 56 -7.19 -10.60 2.66
C THR A 56 -7.55 -9.67 1.51
N GLU A 57 -6.88 -8.51 1.37
CA GLU A 57 -7.10 -7.58 0.26
C GLU A 57 -6.83 -8.23 -1.11
N LEU A 58 -5.82 -9.10 -1.17
CA LEU A 58 -5.38 -9.77 -2.38
C LEU A 58 -6.07 -11.12 -2.61
N ALA A 59 -6.97 -11.52 -1.71
CA ALA A 59 -7.69 -12.76 -1.81
C ALA A 59 -8.70 -12.75 -2.98
N GLY A 60 -8.80 -13.88 -3.67
CA GLY A 60 -9.87 -14.11 -4.63
C GLY A 60 -11.15 -14.61 -3.98
N GLY A 61 -12.20 -14.79 -4.79
CA GLY A 61 -13.44 -15.43 -4.36
C GLY A 61 -14.24 -14.56 -3.39
N GLU A 62 -14.84 -15.21 -2.37
CA GLU A 62 -15.76 -14.55 -1.43
C GLU A 62 -15.06 -13.95 -0.19
N VAL A 63 -13.78 -14.23 0.02
CA VAL A 63 -13.06 -13.86 1.25
C VAL A 63 -13.13 -12.35 1.53
N PRO A 64 -12.77 -11.43 0.60
CA PRO A 64 -12.82 -9.99 0.88
C PRO A 64 -14.24 -9.51 1.22
N GLU A 65 -15.25 -10.07 0.56
CA GLU A 65 -16.64 -9.67 0.74
C GLU A 65 -17.18 -10.08 2.11
N VAL A 66 -16.89 -11.31 2.55
CA VAL A 66 -17.29 -11.83 3.86
C VAL A 66 -16.59 -11.06 4.99
N VAL A 67 -15.29 -10.78 4.84
CA VAL A 67 -14.54 -10.01 5.84
C VAL A 67 -15.07 -8.58 5.93
N ALA A 68 -15.36 -7.94 4.80
CA ALA A 68 -15.97 -6.61 4.78
C ALA A 68 -17.34 -6.62 5.47
N ASP A 69 -18.20 -7.61 5.22
CA ASP A 69 -19.51 -7.71 5.87
C ASP A 69 -19.41 -7.89 7.39
N ALA A 70 -18.44 -8.69 7.85
CA ALA A 70 -18.16 -8.83 9.27
C ALA A 70 -17.69 -7.50 9.88
N ALA A 71 -16.82 -6.75 9.21
CA ALA A 71 -16.38 -5.44 9.68
C ALA A 71 -17.56 -4.46 9.76
N ARG A 72 -18.49 -4.45 8.79
CA ARG A 72 -19.74 -3.67 8.90
C ARG A 72 -20.60 -4.08 10.07
N ALA A 73 -20.63 -5.37 10.41
CA ALA A 73 -21.38 -5.85 11.56
C ALA A 73 -20.80 -5.29 12.87
N VAL A 74 -19.48 -5.33 13.03
CA VAL A 74 -18.78 -4.72 14.17
C VAL A 74 -19.10 -3.23 14.28
N ARG A 75 -18.96 -2.48 13.19
CA ARG A 75 -19.25 -1.04 13.19
C ARG A 75 -20.71 -0.73 13.55
N ARG A 76 -21.67 -1.51 13.05
CA ARG A 76 -23.09 -1.35 13.41
C ARG A 76 -23.39 -1.69 14.86
N ALA A 77 -22.68 -2.67 15.42
CA ALA A 77 -22.81 -3.05 16.82
C ALA A 77 -22.11 -2.05 17.76
N SER A 78 -21.03 -1.42 17.29
CA SER A 78 -20.34 -0.34 17.98
C SER A 78 -21.23 0.90 17.99
N SER A 79 -22.08 1.00 19.02
CA SER A 79 -22.76 2.25 19.36
C SER A 79 -21.77 3.22 20.01
N ALA A 80 -20.58 3.39 19.42
CA ALA A 80 -19.44 4.06 20.05
C ALA A 80 -19.88 5.44 20.53
N PRO A 81 -20.04 5.64 21.85
CA PRO A 81 -20.25 6.97 22.38
C PRO A 81 -18.97 7.77 22.13
N ASP A 82 -19.08 9.10 22.13
CA ASP A 82 -17.91 9.94 22.29
C ASP A 82 -17.14 9.47 23.54
N CYS A 83 -15.95 8.89 23.34
CA CYS A 83 -15.04 8.56 24.42
C CYS A 83 -14.14 9.77 24.71
N ALA A 84 -13.66 9.88 25.95
CA ALA A 84 -12.81 10.99 26.37
C ALA A 84 -11.32 10.84 26.00
N HIS A 85 -10.95 9.77 25.29
CA HIS A 85 -9.57 9.56 24.84
C HIS A 85 -9.25 10.56 23.71
N GLU A 86 -8.08 11.17 23.79
CA GLU A 86 -7.61 12.15 22.80
C GLU A 86 -7.14 11.48 21.51
N GLU A 87 -6.47 10.32 21.66
CA GLU A 87 -5.85 9.57 20.56
C GLU A 87 -6.22 8.09 20.65
N HIS A 88 -6.13 7.40 19.51
CA HIS A 88 -6.41 5.97 19.42
C HIS A 88 -5.34 5.22 18.62
N PRO A 89 -5.03 3.95 18.97
CA PRO A 89 -4.00 3.15 18.29
C PRO A 89 -4.20 2.98 16.79
N PHE A 90 -5.44 2.91 16.31
CA PHE A 90 -5.71 2.78 14.87
C PHE A 90 -5.27 4.01 14.07
N GLU A 91 -5.01 5.14 14.73
CA GLU A 91 -4.55 6.37 14.10
C GLU A 91 -3.04 6.36 13.81
N GLU A 92 -2.28 5.39 14.32
CA GLU A 92 -0.84 5.25 14.08
C GLU A 92 -0.49 4.89 12.62
N SER A 93 0.81 4.87 12.31
CA SER A 93 1.27 4.37 11.02
C SER A 93 0.99 2.87 10.92
N TRP A 94 0.63 2.39 9.72
CA TRP A 94 0.36 0.96 9.51
C TRP A 94 1.53 0.08 9.94
N VAL A 95 2.77 0.53 9.68
CA VAL A 95 3.99 -0.25 9.96
C VAL A 95 4.17 -0.43 11.46
N ASP A 96 4.09 0.65 12.23
CA ASP A 96 4.24 0.58 13.69
C ASP A 96 3.11 -0.25 14.31
N LEU A 97 1.89 -0.07 13.79
CA LEU A 97 0.72 -0.78 14.23
C LEU A 97 0.87 -2.30 14.09
N VAL A 98 1.19 -2.82 12.88
CA VAL A 98 1.21 -4.29 12.68
C VAL A 98 2.43 -4.99 13.26
N ASP A 99 3.53 -4.27 13.47
CA ASP A 99 4.71 -4.82 14.14
C ASP A 99 4.39 -5.10 15.62
N TRP A 100 3.62 -4.20 16.25
CA TRP A 100 3.35 -4.26 17.69
C TRP A 100 2.03 -4.95 18.06
N LEU A 101 1.04 -4.97 17.17
CA LEU A 101 -0.30 -5.53 17.43
C LEU A 101 -0.31 -7.00 17.90
N PRO A 102 0.58 -7.92 17.44
CA PRO A 102 0.65 -9.27 17.99
C PRO A 102 0.96 -9.28 19.48
N ASP A 103 1.93 -8.48 19.93
CA ASP A 103 2.32 -8.39 21.35
C ASP A 103 1.19 -7.78 22.19
N VAL A 104 0.52 -6.75 21.67
CA VAL A 104 -0.66 -6.16 22.30
C VAL A 104 -1.77 -7.19 22.50
N LEU A 105 -2.05 -8.02 21.49
CA LEU A 105 -3.08 -9.06 21.60
C LEU A 105 -2.77 -10.05 22.72
N LEU A 106 -1.51 -10.45 22.89
CA LEU A 106 -1.07 -11.34 23.96
C LEU A 106 -1.17 -10.66 25.33
N MET A 107 -0.72 -9.41 25.46
CA MET A 107 -0.82 -8.63 26.71
C MET A 107 -2.26 -8.35 27.14
N LEU A 108 -3.21 -8.22 26.20
CA LEU A 108 -4.63 -8.07 26.48
C LEU A 108 -5.30 -9.38 26.92
N ALA A 109 -4.74 -10.53 26.54
CA ALA A 109 -5.29 -11.84 26.87
C ALA A 109 -4.80 -12.39 28.22
N ASP A 110 -3.65 -11.91 28.71
CA ASP A 110 -3.05 -12.35 29.96
C ASP A 110 -2.70 -11.16 30.88
N ASP A 111 -3.50 -10.97 31.93
CA ASP A 111 -3.29 -9.91 32.94
C ASP A 111 -2.03 -10.09 33.80
N SER A 112 -1.35 -11.23 33.73
CA SER A 112 -0.07 -11.44 34.40
C SER A 112 1.14 -10.88 33.64
N VAL A 113 0.96 -10.55 32.36
CA VAL A 113 2.00 -9.93 31.52
C VAL A 113 2.08 -8.43 31.80
N GLU A 114 3.32 -7.92 31.92
CA GLU A 114 3.56 -6.49 32.08
C GLU A 114 3.06 -5.73 30.85
N TRP A 115 2.34 -4.64 31.07
CA TRP A 115 1.84 -3.79 30.00
C TRP A 115 2.94 -2.84 29.51
N LEU A 116 3.41 -3.02 28.27
CA LEU A 116 4.56 -2.31 27.69
C LEU A 116 4.18 -1.38 26.52
N ASP A 117 2.91 -1.01 26.40
CA ASP A 117 2.39 -0.17 25.31
C ASP A 117 2.30 1.32 25.72
N ASN A 118 2.35 2.21 24.73
CA ASN A 118 2.23 3.66 24.96
C ASN A 118 0.79 4.10 25.28
N TYR A 119 -0.21 3.36 24.80
CA TYR A 119 -1.61 3.55 25.16
C TYR A 119 -1.97 2.67 26.35
N ASP A 120 -2.89 3.14 27.18
CA ASP A 120 -3.43 2.32 28.27
C ASP A 120 -4.29 1.16 27.72
N LYS A 121 -4.37 0.05 28.47
CA LYS A 121 -5.27 -1.10 28.17
C LYS A 121 -6.70 -0.65 27.85
N GLY A 122 -7.22 0.34 28.58
CA GLY A 122 -8.56 0.87 28.39
C GLY A 122 -8.78 1.56 27.03
N VAL A 123 -7.73 2.13 26.43
CA VAL A 123 -7.80 2.73 25.11
C VAL A 123 -7.89 1.65 24.03
N TRP A 124 -7.11 0.57 24.15
CA TRP A 124 -7.18 -0.57 23.24
C TRP A 124 -8.54 -1.28 23.27
N LEU A 125 -9.13 -1.42 24.46
CA LEU A 125 -10.45 -2.02 24.65
C LEU A 125 -11.61 -1.05 24.37
N CYS A 126 -11.33 0.21 24.05
CA CYS A 126 -12.35 1.20 23.77
C CYS A 126 -13.17 0.81 22.53
N PRO A 127 -14.53 0.89 22.57
CA PRO A 127 -15.37 0.60 21.39
C PRO A 127 -15.02 1.44 20.15
N ARG A 128 -14.55 2.68 20.34
CA ARG A 128 -14.07 3.54 19.24
C ARG A 128 -12.81 2.97 18.59
N THR A 129 -11.91 2.37 19.37
CA THR A 129 -10.71 1.71 18.84
C THR A 129 -11.10 0.52 17.96
N VAL A 130 -12.00 -0.33 18.44
CA VAL A 130 -12.51 -1.49 17.69
C VAL A 130 -13.26 -1.06 16.42
N ASP A 131 -14.08 -0.01 16.47
CA ASP A 131 -14.74 0.57 15.29
C ASP A 131 -13.71 1.12 14.28
N GLY A 132 -12.68 1.83 14.75
CA GLY A 132 -11.61 2.37 13.90
C GLY A 132 -10.85 1.27 13.15
N PHE A 133 -10.50 0.17 13.80
CA PHE A 133 -9.90 -0.99 13.13
C PHE A 133 -10.85 -1.65 12.13
N ALA A 134 -12.15 -1.77 12.46
CA ALA A 134 -13.14 -2.26 11.51
C ALA A 134 -13.32 -1.30 10.31
N ALA A 135 -13.20 0.00 10.52
CA ALA A 135 -13.20 1.02 9.47
C ALA A 135 -11.97 0.88 8.56
N MET A 136 -10.78 0.62 9.11
CA MET A 136 -9.56 0.33 8.32
C MET A 136 -9.74 -0.92 7.45
N ILE A 137 -10.26 -2.02 8.01
CA ILE A 137 -10.57 -3.25 7.25
C ILE A 137 -11.50 -2.92 6.07
N LEU A 138 -12.57 -2.18 6.33
CA LEU A 138 -13.51 -1.77 5.29
C LEU A 138 -12.88 -0.90 4.22
N GLN A 139 -12.05 0.05 4.62
CA GLN A 139 -11.41 0.97 3.70
C GLN A 139 -10.39 0.25 2.81
N ALA A 140 -9.67 -0.75 3.32
CA ALA A 140 -8.75 -1.56 2.52
C ALA A 140 -9.51 -2.46 1.52
N LEU A 141 -10.54 -3.19 1.98
CA LEU A 141 -11.26 -4.14 1.12
C LEU A 141 -12.26 -3.47 0.17
N ARG A 142 -12.78 -2.30 0.56
CA ARG A 142 -13.73 -1.51 -0.22
C ARG A 142 -13.43 -0.01 -0.07
N PRO A 143 -12.46 0.51 -0.83
CA PRO A 143 -12.07 1.91 -0.78
C PRO A 143 -13.26 2.87 -0.91
N GLY A 144 -13.34 3.83 0.02
CA GLY A 144 -14.40 4.83 0.10
C GLY A 144 -15.62 4.41 0.93
N SER A 145 -15.65 3.18 1.45
CA SER A 145 -16.75 2.71 2.30
C SER A 145 -16.63 3.13 3.78
N ALA A 146 -15.46 3.60 4.20
CA ALA A 146 -15.21 4.13 5.54
C ALA A 146 -14.28 5.36 5.45
N PRO A 147 -14.81 6.54 5.04
CA PRO A 147 -14.00 7.74 4.80
C PRO A 147 -13.39 8.35 6.07
N ASP A 148 -13.85 7.90 7.24
CA ASP A 148 -13.35 8.24 8.57
C ASP A 148 -12.16 7.38 8.99
N ALA A 149 -11.87 6.28 8.28
CA ALA A 149 -10.69 5.47 8.53
C ALA A 149 -9.42 6.24 8.16
N PRO A 150 -8.32 6.07 8.91
CA PRO A 150 -7.01 6.52 8.50
C PRO A 150 -6.65 6.01 7.10
N PRO A 151 -6.00 6.83 6.26
CA PRO A 151 -5.63 6.41 4.92
C PRO A 151 -4.60 5.27 5.00
N LEU A 152 -4.77 4.29 4.12
CA LEU A 152 -3.87 3.16 3.95
C LEU A 152 -3.34 3.14 2.53
N LEU A 153 -2.05 2.80 2.38
CA LEU A 153 -1.51 2.42 1.10
C LEU A 153 -2.03 1.02 0.76
N PRO A 154 -2.68 0.79 -0.40
CA PRO A 154 -3.14 -0.54 -0.79
C PRO A 154 -2.00 -1.57 -0.72
N PHE A 155 -2.29 -2.80 -0.29
CA PHE A 155 -1.24 -3.79 -0.08
C PHE A 155 -0.59 -4.25 -1.38
N ALA A 156 -1.33 -4.25 -2.49
CA ALA A 156 -0.75 -4.45 -3.82
C ALA A 156 0.30 -3.37 -4.14
N ASP A 157 0.01 -2.11 -3.81
CA ASP A 157 0.92 -0.98 -4.03
C ASP A 157 2.13 -1.06 -3.08
N ARG A 158 1.95 -1.51 -1.83
CA ARG A 158 3.05 -1.74 -0.89
C ARG A 158 4.00 -2.84 -1.38
N ARG A 159 3.48 -3.96 -1.87
CA ARG A 159 4.30 -5.03 -2.47
C ARG A 159 5.07 -4.55 -3.69
N ALA A 160 4.40 -3.77 -4.56
CA ALA A 160 5.07 -3.16 -5.70
C ALA A 160 6.18 -2.20 -5.27
N LEU A 161 5.97 -1.40 -4.22
CA LEU A 161 7.00 -0.53 -3.66
C LEU A 161 8.20 -1.33 -3.14
N ASP A 162 7.96 -2.37 -2.35
CA ASP A 162 9.03 -3.19 -1.76
C ASP A 162 9.83 -3.92 -2.86
N SER A 163 9.15 -4.54 -3.83
CA SER A 163 9.75 -5.21 -5.00
C SER A 163 10.60 -4.25 -5.86
N LEU A 164 10.01 -3.12 -6.29
CA LEU A 164 10.70 -2.15 -7.14
C LEU A 164 11.87 -1.48 -6.41
N THR A 165 11.75 -1.23 -5.10
CA THR A 165 12.86 -0.71 -4.29
C THR A 165 14.01 -1.71 -4.26
N ALA A 166 13.72 -2.99 -4.00
CA ALA A 166 14.75 -4.04 -3.98
C ALA A 166 15.45 -4.20 -5.34
N ILE A 167 14.71 -4.12 -6.45
CA ILE A 167 15.26 -4.12 -7.81
C ILE A 167 16.21 -2.93 -8.02
N LEU A 168 15.75 -1.72 -7.69
CA LEU A 168 16.51 -0.48 -7.92
C LEU A 168 17.77 -0.39 -7.05
N GLU A 169 17.76 -1.00 -5.88
CA GLU A 169 18.91 -1.05 -4.98
C GLU A 169 19.80 -2.30 -5.19
N GLY A 170 19.42 -3.19 -6.12
CA GLY A 170 20.25 -4.31 -6.56
C GLY A 170 20.19 -5.56 -5.66
N TYR A 171 19.14 -5.72 -4.86
CA TYR A 171 18.92 -6.88 -3.99
C TYR A 171 17.51 -7.50 -4.14
N PRO A 172 17.00 -7.76 -5.35
CA PRO A 172 15.69 -8.38 -5.51
C PRO A 172 15.61 -9.73 -4.80
N GLU A 173 14.42 -10.09 -4.32
CA GLU A 173 14.19 -11.39 -3.68
C GLU A 173 14.52 -12.54 -4.65
N LEU A 174 14.94 -13.68 -4.10
CA LEU A 174 15.29 -14.85 -4.90
C LEU A 174 14.07 -15.33 -5.71
N GLY A 175 14.24 -15.40 -7.03
CA GLY A 175 13.17 -15.82 -7.94
C GLY A 175 12.35 -14.67 -8.53
N THR A 176 12.63 -13.42 -8.16
CA THR A 176 11.99 -12.24 -8.77
C THR A 176 12.32 -12.16 -10.27
N ASP A 177 11.29 -12.16 -11.11
CA ASP A 177 11.44 -11.85 -12.54
C ASP A 177 11.43 -10.32 -12.72
N ILE A 178 12.62 -9.74 -12.73
CA ILE A 178 12.81 -8.29 -12.89
C ILE A 178 12.16 -7.76 -14.17
N GLY A 179 12.20 -8.54 -15.26
CA GLY A 179 11.58 -8.17 -16.53
C GLY A 179 10.07 -8.08 -16.39
N ALA A 180 9.44 -9.04 -15.71
CA ALA A 180 8.00 -9.06 -15.47
C ALA A 180 7.54 -7.91 -14.56
N GLU A 181 8.27 -7.62 -13.48
CA GLU A 181 7.99 -6.51 -12.55
C GLU A 181 8.04 -5.15 -13.27
N VAL A 182 9.07 -4.91 -14.08
CA VAL A 182 9.21 -3.67 -14.87
C VAL A 182 8.13 -3.60 -15.97
N ALA A 183 7.82 -4.73 -16.63
CA ALA A 183 6.77 -4.78 -17.63
C ALA A 183 5.40 -4.45 -17.04
N GLU A 184 5.11 -4.87 -15.81
CA GLU A 184 3.87 -4.55 -15.12
C GLU A 184 3.69 -3.05 -14.89
N VAL A 185 4.76 -2.33 -14.52
CA VAL A 185 4.71 -0.86 -14.43
C VAL A 185 4.35 -0.22 -15.77
N GLY A 186 4.93 -0.70 -16.88
CA GLY A 186 4.57 -0.26 -18.23
C GLY A 186 3.11 -0.56 -18.61
N ARG A 187 2.59 -1.74 -18.22
CA ARG A 187 1.18 -2.09 -18.43
C ARG A 187 0.23 -1.21 -17.62
N ARG A 188 0.52 -0.96 -16.34
CA ARG A 188 -0.24 -0.02 -15.50
C ARG A 188 -0.27 1.37 -16.11
N LEU A 189 0.89 1.84 -16.60
CA LEU A 189 1.02 3.17 -17.22
C LEU A 189 0.07 3.35 -18.41
N ARG A 190 -0.05 2.33 -19.26
CA ARG A 190 -0.94 2.33 -20.43
C ARG A 190 -2.42 2.57 -20.08
N TRP A 191 -2.86 2.10 -18.91
CA TRP A 191 -4.25 2.17 -18.49
C TRP A 191 -4.51 3.25 -17.44
N ALA A 192 -3.48 3.99 -17.02
CA ALA A 192 -3.61 4.96 -15.95
C ALA A 192 -4.41 6.20 -16.40
N ASP A 193 -5.38 6.59 -15.59
CA ASP A 193 -6.25 7.73 -15.85
C ASP A 193 -6.43 8.63 -14.62
N GLY A 194 -7.11 9.75 -14.84
CA GLY A 194 -7.45 10.69 -13.78
C GLY A 194 -6.24 11.14 -12.94
N PRO A 195 -6.45 11.39 -11.64
CA PRO A 195 -5.39 11.78 -10.71
C PRO A 195 -4.34 10.67 -10.45
N ASP A 196 -4.70 9.41 -10.64
CA ASP A 196 -3.81 8.26 -10.35
C ASP A 196 -2.67 8.16 -11.38
N ARG A 197 -2.91 8.65 -12.60
CA ARG A 197 -1.92 8.70 -13.69
C ARG A 197 -0.59 9.34 -13.29
N ALA A 198 -0.62 10.43 -12.51
CA ALA A 198 0.59 11.13 -12.11
C ALA A 198 1.54 10.21 -11.32
N GLY A 199 0.99 9.43 -10.38
CA GLY A 199 1.76 8.47 -9.60
C GLY A 199 2.38 7.38 -10.47
N VAL A 200 1.61 6.79 -11.37
CA VAL A 200 2.09 5.71 -12.25
C VAL A 200 3.18 6.21 -13.20
N VAL A 201 3.05 7.44 -13.73
CA VAL A 201 4.07 8.09 -14.55
C VAL A 201 5.36 8.32 -13.77
N ILE A 202 5.27 8.80 -12.53
CA ILE A 202 6.45 9.03 -11.68
C ILE A 202 7.15 7.71 -11.35
N THR A 203 6.40 6.65 -11.03
CA THR A 203 6.96 5.31 -10.80
C THR A 203 7.69 4.81 -12.04
N ALA A 204 7.07 4.90 -13.23
CA ALA A 204 7.69 4.49 -14.48
C ALA A 204 8.93 5.34 -14.81
N ALA A 205 8.88 6.64 -14.54
CA ALA A 205 9.98 7.56 -14.79
C ALA A 205 11.22 7.19 -13.96
N ALA A 206 11.03 6.80 -12.70
CA ALA A 206 12.11 6.35 -11.83
C ALA A 206 12.86 5.14 -12.42
N LEU A 207 12.15 4.20 -13.05
CA LEU A 207 12.76 3.04 -13.69
C LEU A 207 13.65 3.44 -14.87
N THR A 208 13.34 4.53 -15.58
CA THR A 208 14.21 5.01 -16.68
C THR A 208 15.57 5.53 -16.20
N TRP A 209 15.79 5.67 -14.90
CA TRP A 209 17.09 6.07 -14.33
C TRP A 209 17.98 4.88 -13.96
N TRP A 210 17.43 3.67 -14.00
CA TRP A 210 18.16 2.45 -13.69
C TRP A 210 18.67 1.81 -14.99
N ASP A 211 19.99 1.69 -15.13
CA ASP A 211 20.66 1.16 -16.33
C ASP A 211 20.27 -0.28 -16.69
N GLY A 212 19.65 -1.01 -15.76
CA GLY A 212 19.12 -2.35 -16.02
C GLY A 212 17.76 -2.36 -16.73
N THR A 213 17.02 -1.26 -16.78
CA THR A 213 15.65 -1.22 -17.33
C THR A 213 15.58 -1.60 -18.80
N ALA A 214 16.49 -1.07 -19.63
CA ALA A 214 16.52 -1.40 -21.06
C ALA A 214 17.00 -2.82 -21.33
N ARG A 215 17.66 -3.46 -20.35
CA ARG A 215 18.28 -4.78 -20.44
C ARG A 215 17.52 -5.87 -19.69
N SER A 216 16.48 -5.51 -18.93
CA SER A 216 15.74 -6.46 -18.10
C SER A 216 14.92 -7.43 -18.95
N SER A 217 14.21 -6.94 -19.97
CA SER A 217 13.64 -7.75 -21.05
C SER A 217 13.11 -6.87 -22.19
N GLU A 218 12.90 -7.47 -23.37
CA GLU A 218 12.22 -6.80 -24.50
C GLU A 218 10.78 -6.41 -24.15
N GLU A 219 10.10 -7.25 -23.36
CA GLU A 219 8.74 -6.99 -22.90
C GLU A 219 8.68 -5.78 -21.95
N ALA A 220 9.63 -5.70 -21.00
CA ALA A 220 9.73 -4.59 -20.06
C ALA A 220 9.92 -3.26 -20.78
N TYR A 221 10.92 -3.19 -21.68
CA TYR A 221 11.17 -2.03 -22.51
C TYR A 221 9.93 -1.66 -23.36
N GLY A 222 9.37 -2.64 -24.08
CA GLY A 222 8.23 -2.42 -24.96
C GLY A 222 6.99 -1.93 -24.21
N SER A 223 6.74 -2.45 -23.01
CA SER A 223 5.62 -2.05 -22.16
C SER A 223 5.78 -0.62 -21.65
N LEU A 224 6.99 -0.22 -21.23
CA LEU A 224 7.26 1.15 -20.80
C LEU A 224 7.11 2.16 -21.94
N VAL A 225 7.67 1.87 -23.13
CA VAL A 225 7.54 2.74 -24.31
C VAL A 225 6.06 2.94 -24.66
N GLN A 226 5.31 1.85 -24.82
CA GLN A 226 3.88 1.92 -25.16
C GLN A 226 3.07 2.63 -24.07
N GLY A 227 3.41 2.45 -22.80
CA GLY A 227 2.77 3.14 -21.68
C GLY A 227 2.99 4.65 -21.73
N PHE A 228 4.23 5.11 -21.93
CA PHE A 228 4.50 6.55 -22.02
C PHE A 228 3.86 7.19 -23.24
N GLU A 229 3.88 6.51 -24.40
CA GLU A 229 3.19 6.99 -25.61
C GLU A 229 1.68 7.12 -25.37
N ALA A 230 1.04 6.12 -24.74
CA ALA A 230 -0.38 6.17 -24.41
C ALA A 230 -0.72 7.31 -23.43
N VAL A 231 0.15 7.59 -22.45
CA VAL A 231 -0.03 8.71 -21.51
C VAL A 231 0.05 10.05 -22.25
N LEU A 232 1.05 10.24 -23.12
CA LEU A 232 1.22 11.48 -23.88
C LEU A 232 0.04 11.72 -24.82
N ASP A 233 -0.39 10.67 -25.53
CA ASP A 233 -1.57 10.73 -26.40
C ASP A 233 -2.84 11.09 -25.61
N GLY A 234 -2.99 10.52 -24.41
CA GLY A 234 -4.15 10.74 -23.53
C GLY A 234 -4.14 12.08 -22.79
N LEU A 235 -3.02 12.78 -22.71
CA LEU A 235 -2.89 14.10 -22.08
C LEU A 235 -2.99 15.24 -23.10
N GLY A 236 -2.54 15.03 -24.34
CA GLY A 236 -2.46 16.08 -25.35
C GLY A 236 -1.42 17.14 -24.99
N ASP A 237 -1.79 18.43 -25.07
CA ASP A 237 -0.95 19.57 -24.67
C ASP A 237 -1.58 20.30 -23.46
N PRO A 238 -1.45 19.73 -22.25
CA PRO A 238 -2.05 20.30 -21.05
C PRO A 238 -1.35 21.59 -20.62
N GLY A 239 -2.10 22.69 -20.54
CA GLY A 239 -1.64 23.91 -19.86
C GLY A 239 -1.77 23.80 -18.33
N CYS A 240 -0.97 24.55 -17.59
CA CYS A 240 -1.06 24.67 -16.13
C CYS A 240 -0.97 26.12 -15.66
N GLY A 241 -1.61 26.41 -14.51
CA GLY A 241 -1.58 27.72 -13.86
C GLY A 241 -0.47 27.88 -12.80
N HIS A 242 0.33 26.83 -12.57
CA HIS A 242 1.40 26.84 -11.59
C HIS A 242 2.56 27.72 -12.04
N ALA A 243 3.18 28.42 -11.10
CA ALA A 243 4.41 29.18 -11.37
C ALA A 243 5.62 28.25 -11.58
N GLU A 244 5.65 27.11 -10.88
CA GLU A 244 6.72 26.12 -10.93
C GLU A 244 6.17 24.73 -10.59
N HIS A 245 6.71 23.69 -11.24
CA HIS A 245 6.45 22.30 -10.87
C HIS A 245 7.55 21.76 -9.96
N PRO A 246 7.22 20.87 -9.01
CA PRO A 246 8.21 20.28 -8.13
C PRO A 246 9.22 19.43 -8.92
N ALA A 247 10.47 19.42 -8.46
CA ALA A 247 11.45 18.45 -8.94
C ALA A 247 11.15 17.06 -8.36
N LEU A 248 11.32 16.01 -9.17
CA LEU A 248 11.29 14.64 -8.66
C LEU A 248 12.49 14.38 -7.74
N PRO A 249 12.35 13.45 -6.76
CA PRO A 249 13.47 13.03 -5.93
C PRO A 249 14.66 12.58 -6.78
N ARG A 250 15.89 12.87 -6.33
CA ARG A 250 17.11 12.50 -7.07
C ARG A 250 17.32 10.98 -7.20
N TRP A 251 16.83 10.22 -6.22
CA TRP A 251 17.05 8.78 -6.12
C TRP A 251 15.85 8.01 -6.64
N ALA A 252 16.10 7.00 -7.47
CA ALA A 252 15.04 6.24 -8.13
C ALA A 252 14.09 5.56 -7.14
N ASN A 253 14.62 4.98 -6.05
CA ASN A 253 13.82 4.38 -4.98
C ASN A 253 12.87 5.41 -4.32
N LEU A 254 13.33 6.63 -4.05
CA LEU A 254 12.48 7.70 -3.51
C LEU A 254 11.43 8.17 -4.52
N ALA A 255 11.77 8.21 -5.82
CA ALA A 255 10.81 8.53 -6.88
C ALA A 255 9.75 7.43 -7.04
N VAL A 256 10.12 6.15 -6.96
CA VAL A 256 9.16 5.03 -6.89
C VAL A 256 8.27 5.13 -5.66
N CYS A 257 8.84 5.39 -4.48
CA CYS A 257 8.06 5.60 -3.25
C CYS A 257 7.01 6.70 -3.44
N LEU A 258 7.42 7.85 -3.97
CA LEU A 258 6.51 8.95 -4.28
C LEU A 258 5.44 8.52 -5.28
N GLY A 259 5.83 7.94 -6.42
CA GLY A 259 4.90 7.55 -7.47
C GLY A 259 3.86 6.54 -7.00
N ILE A 260 4.26 5.53 -6.23
CA ILE A 260 3.35 4.53 -5.66
C ILE A 260 2.32 5.18 -4.73
N HIS A 261 2.73 6.07 -3.83
CA HIS A 261 1.77 6.77 -2.96
C HIS A 261 0.80 7.65 -3.76
N LEU A 262 1.25 8.27 -4.84
CA LEU A 262 0.38 9.10 -5.67
C LEU A 262 -0.55 8.30 -6.59
N SER A 263 -0.35 6.98 -6.72
CA SER A 263 -1.08 6.11 -7.66
C SER A 263 -2.47 5.70 -7.17
N SER A 264 -2.85 6.05 -5.94
CA SER A 264 -4.18 5.73 -5.40
C SER A 264 -4.67 6.80 -4.42
N PRO A 265 -6.00 6.94 -4.21
CA PRO A 265 -6.54 7.85 -3.20
C PRO A 265 -6.02 7.58 -1.78
N GLY A 266 -5.91 6.30 -1.39
CA GLY A 266 -5.39 5.89 -0.09
C GLY A 266 -3.92 6.28 0.09
N GLY A 267 -3.08 6.00 -0.91
CA GLY A 267 -1.67 6.41 -0.90
C GLY A 267 -1.50 7.94 -0.83
N ARG A 268 -2.35 8.71 -1.51
CA ARG A 268 -2.32 10.18 -1.42
C ARG A 268 -2.70 10.68 -0.04
N GLY A 269 -3.68 10.06 0.61
CA GLY A 269 -4.01 10.36 2.01
C GLY A 269 -2.85 10.08 2.96
N VAL A 270 -2.12 8.96 2.76
CA VAL A 270 -0.90 8.66 3.52
C VAL A 270 0.17 9.72 3.27
N TYR A 271 0.38 10.10 2.00
CA TYR A 271 1.33 11.14 1.62
C TYR A 271 1.06 12.48 2.31
N GLU A 272 -0.20 12.94 2.29
CA GLU A 272 -0.60 14.21 2.92
C GLU A 272 -0.48 14.17 4.45
N ARG A 273 -0.77 13.03 5.08
CA ARG A 273 -0.76 12.90 6.54
C ARG A 273 0.64 12.72 7.11
N GLN A 274 1.49 11.91 6.47
CA GLN A 274 2.74 11.42 7.05
C GLN A 274 3.99 11.84 6.26
N GLY A 275 3.85 12.31 5.02
CA GLY A 275 5.00 12.64 4.16
C GLY A 275 5.87 11.42 3.85
N ALA A 276 5.25 10.24 3.68
CA ALA A 276 5.82 8.90 3.82
C ALA A 276 7.13 8.55 3.07
N CYS A 277 7.62 9.40 2.17
CA CYS A 277 8.85 9.15 1.41
C CYS A 277 9.89 10.29 1.53
N LEU A 278 9.50 11.46 2.02
CA LEU A 278 10.33 12.67 1.96
C LEU A 278 10.20 13.45 3.26
N LYS A 279 11.34 13.89 3.81
CA LYS A 279 11.37 14.71 5.03
C LYS A 279 10.58 16.02 4.89
N ASN A 280 10.48 16.55 3.66
CA ASN A 280 9.71 17.75 3.32
C ASN A 280 9.02 17.50 1.97
N PRO A 281 7.87 16.82 1.95
CA PRO A 281 7.18 16.48 0.71
C PRO A 281 6.67 17.77 0.02
N PRO A 282 6.79 17.91 -1.31
CA PRO A 282 6.14 19.02 -2.02
C PRO A 282 4.61 18.93 -1.90
N PRO A 283 3.86 20.02 -2.10
CA PRO A 283 2.42 19.98 -2.10
C PRO A 283 1.87 18.97 -3.12
N LEU A 284 0.75 18.32 -2.79
CA LEU A 284 0.15 17.27 -3.62
C LEU A 284 -0.33 17.82 -4.97
N GLU A 285 -0.98 18.97 -4.98
CA GLU A 285 -1.66 19.50 -6.17
C GLU A 285 -0.71 19.72 -7.37
N PRO A 286 0.48 20.33 -7.23
CA PRO A 286 1.46 20.42 -8.31
C PRO A 286 2.00 19.06 -8.80
N LEU A 287 2.07 18.05 -7.93
CA LEU A 287 2.50 16.69 -8.31
C LEU A 287 1.45 15.97 -9.17
N LEU A 288 0.17 16.30 -9.01
CA LEU A 288 -0.93 15.74 -9.79
C LEU A 288 -1.22 16.54 -11.07
N CYS A 289 -0.45 17.59 -11.35
CA CYS A 289 -0.66 18.45 -12.50
C CYS A 289 -0.50 17.66 -13.82
N PRO A 290 -1.46 17.72 -14.76
CA PRO A 290 -1.34 17.08 -16.05
C PRO A 290 -0.15 17.58 -16.89
N ALA A 291 0.20 18.87 -16.79
CA ALA A 291 1.37 19.44 -17.48
C ALA A 291 2.69 18.92 -16.93
N PHE A 292 2.79 18.79 -15.60
CA PHE A 292 3.94 18.15 -14.96
C PHE A 292 4.06 16.69 -15.40
N THR A 293 2.95 15.96 -15.37
CA THR A 293 2.89 14.55 -15.77
C THR A 293 3.31 14.35 -17.23
N ALA A 294 2.85 15.21 -18.15
CA ALA A 294 3.24 15.17 -19.55
C ALA A 294 4.75 15.43 -19.74
N SER A 295 5.30 16.42 -19.03
CA SER A 295 6.74 16.72 -19.06
C SER A 295 7.58 15.54 -18.59
N VAL A 296 7.21 14.93 -17.45
CA VAL A 296 7.91 13.75 -16.92
C VAL A 296 7.84 12.58 -17.89
N ALA A 297 6.65 12.30 -18.47
CA ALA A 297 6.48 11.24 -19.44
C ALA A 297 7.33 11.45 -20.71
N GLN A 298 7.41 12.68 -21.21
CA GLN A 298 8.20 13.01 -22.40
C GLN A 298 9.70 12.83 -22.14
N ASP A 299 10.22 13.35 -21.04
CA ASP A 299 11.63 13.24 -20.67
C ASP A 299 12.03 11.77 -20.44
N SER A 300 11.18 11.00 -19.78
CA SER A 300 11.39 9.57 -19.54
C SER A 300 11.38 8.76 -20.84
N LEU A 301 10.48 9.07 -21.79
CA LEU A 301 10.45 8.39 -23.08
C LEU A 301 11.71 8.70 -23.91
N VAL A 302 12.20 9.94 -23.88
CA VAL A 302 13.47 10.31 -24.53
C VAL A 302 14.62 9.53 -23.93
N ARG A 303 14.72 9.50 -22.60
CA ARG A 303 15.77 8.76 -21.88
C ARG A 303 15.74 7.26 -22.20
N LEU A 304 14.57 6.64 -22.14
CA LEU A 304 14.41 5.21 -22.41
C LEU A 304 14.88 4.84 -23.83
N ARG A 305 14.57 5.69 -24.82
CA ARG A 305 15.03 5.51 -26.20
C ARG A 305 16.55 5.71 -26.35
N GLN A 306 17.14 6.64 -25.59
CA GLN A 306 18.60 6.86 -25.56
C GLN A 306 19.35 5.65 -24.98
N MET A 307 18.86 5.09 -23.87
CA MET A 307 19.48 3.91 -23.23
C MET A 307 19.64 2.73 -24.18
N ARG A 308 18.73 2.58 -25.16
CA ARG A 308 18.79 1.51 -26.16
C ARG A 308 19.63 1.85 -27.39
N ALA A 309 19.87 3.13 -27.65
CA ALA A 309 20.72 3.60 -28.74
C ALA A 309 22.21 3.56 -28.37
N GLU A 310 22.54 3.55 -27.07
CA GLU A 310 23.90 3.43 -26.59
C GLU A 310 24.47 2.02 -26.87
N PRO A 311 25.64 1.91 -27.54
CA PRO A 311 26.26 0.63 -27.80
C PRO A 311 26.80 0.01 -26.51
N ASP A 312 26.66 -1.30 -26.39
CA ASP A 312 27.12 -2.08 -25.23
C ASP A 312 28.64 -1.91 -25.01
N PRO A 313 29.10 -1.36 -23.86
CA PRO A 313 30.53 -1.20 -23.59
C PRO A 313 31.28 -2.53 -23.49
N GLU A 314 30.59 -3.66 -23.33
CA GLU A 314 31.18 -5.01 -23.28
C GLU A 314 31.34 -5.68 -24.66
N GLY A 315 30.82 -5.07 -25.74
CA GLY A 315 30.97 -5.58 -27.12
C GLY A 315 32.24 -5.13 -27.85
N ALA A 316 33.15 -4.42 -27.17
CA ALA A 316 34.36 -3.83 -27.74
C ALA A 316 35.68 -4.39 -27.14
N ALA A 317 35.70 -5.67 -26.76
CA ALA A 317 36.90 -6.39 -26.36
C ALA A 317 37.08 -7.69 -27.17
#